data_AF-A0A5X9FIB5-F1
#
_entry.id   AF-A0A5X9FIB5-F1
#
_cell.length_a   1.000
_cell.length_b   1.000
_cell.length_c   1.000
_cell.angle_alpha   90.00
_cell.angle_beta   90.00
_cell.angle_gamma   90.00
#
_symmetry.space_group_name_H-M   'P 1'
#
loop_
_entity.id
_entity.type
_entity.pdbx_description
1 polymer ?
#
loop_
_entity_poly.entity_id
_entity_poly.type
_entity_poly.pdbx_seq_one_letter_code
_entity_poly.pdbx_strand_id
1 'polypeptide(L)'
;PWSFVMSPGFLPMGGTTDWLTGVLMASRDSVGRPWPLVIYQRCGREWLDESLQETQGWLYWLARLAAQHITPDTMRRGRLTEQVDQLWAMWQPGPWWAQWLRGLRRTSQRSRELTGLPDEAPVVELPGVRYLPWPGWPGKTLGQATPGQGWFWQQNSEGRYVDALRLVEK
;
A
#
# COMPACT_ATOMS: atom_id res chain seq x y z
N PRO A 1 -7.20 6.28 -1.09
CA PRO A 1 -7.05 4.82 -0.95
C PRO A 1 -6.53 4.48 0.44
N TRP A 2 -6.95 3.35 1.00
CA TRP A 2 -6.46 2.81 2.28
C TRP A 2 -5.41 1.75 2.01
N SER A 3 -4.21 1.93 2.52
CA SER A 3 -3.24 0.85 2.65
C SER A 3 -3.56 0.03 3.89
N PHE A 4 -3.28 -1.27 3.87
CA PHE A 4 -3.54 -2.13 5.01
C PHE A 4 -2.47 -3.19 5.21
N VAL A 5 -2.33 -3.62 6.46
CA VAL A 5 -1.60 -4.81 6.90
C VAL A 5 -2.51 -5.57 7.85
N MET A 6 -2.59 -6.88 7.70
CA MET A 6 -3.41 -7.77 8.51
C MET A 6 -2.54 -8.92 9.00
N SER A 7 -2.56 -9.17 10.30
CA SER A 7 -1.89 -10.33 10.89
C SER A 7 -2.59 -11.62 10.44
N PRO A 8 -1.92 -12.78 10.58
CA PRO A 8 -2.59 -14.06 10.45
C PRO A 8 -3.85 -14.12 11.31
N GLY A 9 -4.88 -14.83 10.82
CA GLY A 9 -6.17 -14.95 11.49
C GLY A 9 -7.16 -13.81 11.27
N PHE A 10 -6.74 -12.59 10.91
CA PHE A 10 -7.66 -11.44 10.76
C PHE A 10 -8.73 -11.62 9.68
N LEU A 11 -8.45 -12.39 8.63
CA LEU A 11 -9.46 -12.85 7.67
C LEU A 11 -9.52 -14.37 7.69
N PRO A 12 -10.73 -14.96 7.54
CA PRO A 12 -10.91 -16.41 7.45
C PRO A 12 -10.26 -17.03 6.20
N MET A 13 -9.72 -16.21 5.29
CA MET A 13 -9.06 -16.62 4.04
C MET A 13 -7.52 -16.57 4.11
N GLY A 14 -6.95 -16.14 5.25
CA GLY A 14 -5.51 -16.15 5.49
C GLY A 14 -5.04 -17.54 5.92
N GLY A 15 -3.86 -17.96 5.44
CA GLY A 15 -3.16 -19.07 6.10
C GLY A 15 -2.90 -18.73 7.57
N THR A 16 -2.62 -19.74 8.40
CA THR A 16 -2.38 -19.52 9.84
C THR A 16 -1.09 -18.75 10.14
N THR A 17 -0.23 -18.56 9.15
CA THR A 17 1.13 -17.98 9.31
C THR A 17 1.37 -16.73 8.46
N ASP A 18 0.62 -16.54 7.38
CA ASP A 18 0.91 -15.50 6.40
C ASP A 18 0.24 -14.18 6.76
N TRP A 19 1.00 -13.10 6.62
CA TRP A 19 0.46 -11.76 6.72
C TRP A 19 -0.16 -11.35 5.39
N LEU A 20 -1.22 -10.55 5.45
CA LEU A 20 -1.84 -9.95 4.27
C LEU A 20 -1.56 -8.45 4.25
N THR A 21 -1.27 -7.94 3.06
CA THR A 21 -1.03 -6.51 2.86
C THR A 21 -1.54 -6.08 1.51
N GLY A 22 -1.90 -4.81 1.39
CA GLY A 22 -2.45 -4.31 0.15
C GLY A 22 -3.07 -2.94 0.25
N VAL A 23 -3.88 -2.63 -0.77
CA VAL A 23 -4.64 -1.39 -0.86
C VAL A 23 -6.11 -1.71 -1.12
N LEU A 24 -6.96 -0.98 -0.43
CA LEU A 24 -8.40 -0.93 -0.60
C LEU A 24 -8.81 0.48 -1.04
N MET A 25 -9.73 0.60 -1.98
CA MET A 25 -10.37 1.89 -2.25
C MET A 25 -11.80 1.75 -2.74
N ALA A 26 -12.59 2.81 -2.49
CA ALA A 26 -13.90 2.94 -3.09
C ALA A 26 -13.77 2.96 -4.63
N SER A 27 -14.56 2.11 -5.27
CA SER A 27 -14.67 2.02 -6.72
C SER A 27 -16.13 1.73 -7.09
N ARG A 28 -16.40 1.62 -8.40
CA ARG A 28 -17.70 1.26 -8.95
C ARG A 28 -17.54 0.14 -9.97
N ASP A 29 -18.53 -0.73 -10.05
CA ASP A 29 -18.61 -1.73 -11.11
C ASP A 29 -18.98 -1.10 -12.46
N SER A 30 -19.10 -1.91 -13.51
CA SER A 30 -19.43 -1.47 -14.87
C SER A 30 -20.82 -0.83 -14.98
N VAL A 31 -21.73 -1.09 -14.03
CA VAL A 31 -23.08 -0.52 -13.98
C VAL A 31 -23.20 0.62 -12.95
N GLY A 32 -22.09 1.06 -12.37
CA GLY A 32 -22.00 2.21 -11.48
C GLY A 32 -22.33 1.93 -10.01
N ARG A 33 -22.54 0.68 -9.59
CA ARG A 33 -22.81 0.35 -8.18
C ARG A 33 -21.53 0.44 -7.34
N PRO A 34 -21.61 0.81 -6.05
CA PRO A 34 -20.45 0.79 -5.16
C PRO A 34 -19.86 -0.62 -5.08
N TRP A 35 -18.61 -0.77 -5.50
CA TRP A 35 -17.86 -2.02 -5.42
C TRP A 35 -16.40 -1.71 -5.14
N PRO A 36 -15.85 -2.03 -3.96
CA PRO A 36 -14.49 -1.65 -3.62
C PRO A 36 -13.47 -2.39 -4.50
N LEU A 37 -12.41 -1.67 -4.91
CA LEU A 37 -11.23 -2.28 -5.51
C LEU A 37 -10.29 -2.69 -4.37
N VAL A 38 -9.83 -3.93 -4.40
CA VAL A 38 -8.84 -4.48 -3.46
C VAL A 38 -7.71 -5.11 -4.25
N ILE A 39 -6.47 -4.69 -3.98
CA ILE A 39 -5.26 -5.33 -4.46
C ILE A 39 -4.49 -5.80 -3.24
N TYR A 40 -4.19 -7.10 -3.15
CA TYR A 40 -3.59 -7.69 -1.96
C TYR A 40 -2.56 -8.77 -2.31
N GLN A 41 -1.67 -9.03 -1.37
CA GLN A 41 -0.70 -10.12 -1.45
C GLN A 41 -0.47 -10.75 -0.08
N ARG A 42 -0.03 -12.01 -0.09
CA ARG A 42 0.52 -12.70 1.08
C ARG A 42 2.01 -12.41 1.20
N CYS A 43 2.50 -12.24 2.41
CA CYS A 43 3.90 -11.94 2.67
C CYS A 43 4.34 -12.38 4.07
N GLY A 44 5.66 -12.49 4.25
CA GLY A 44 6.26 -12.70 5.57
C GLY A 44 6.38 -11.40 6.37
N ARG A 45 6.42 -11.54 7.70
CA ARG A 45 6.56 -10.41 8.64
C ARG A 45 7.84 -9.60 8.40
N GLU A 46 8.95 -10.26 8.10
CA GLU A 46 10.26 -9.61 7.92
C GLU A 46 10.24 -8.64 6.74
N TRP A 47 9.70 -9.09 5.60
CA TRP A 47 9.55 -8.23 4.42
C TRP A 47 8.59 -7.05 4.67
N LEU A 48 7.54 -7.24 5.48
CA LEU A 48 6.67 -6.13 5.89
C LEU A 48 7.43 -5.11 6.74
N ASP A 49 8.17 -5.56 7.75
CA ASP A 49 8.92 -4.68 8.63
C ASP A 49 9.93 -3.83 7.83
N GLU A 50 10.58 -4.43 6.84
CA GLU A 50 11.50 -3.73 5.94
C GLU A 50 10.78 -2.76 4.99
N SER A 51 9.74 -3.23 4.29
CA SER A 51 9.06 -2.46 3.23
C SER A 51 8.26 -1.26 3.76
N LEU A 52 7.89 -1.28 5.05
CA LEU A 52 7.10 -0.24 5.70
C LEU A 52 7.93 0.83 6.40
N GLN A 53 9.27 0.72 6.41
CA GLN A 53 10.15 1.78 6.95
C GLN A 53 10.05 3.07 6.12
N GLU A 54 9.77 2.95 4.82
CA GLU A 54 9.62 4.07 3.91
C GLU A 54 8.16 4.49 3.78
N THR A 55 7.87 5.77 4.06
CA THR A 55 6.52 6.34 3.86
C THR A 55 6.10 6.30 2.40
N GLN A 56 7.03 6.49 1.46
CA GLN A 56 6.80 6.33 0.01
C GLN A 56 7.26 4.95 -0.48
N GLY A 57 6.89 3.91 0.27
CA GLY A 57 7.19 2.51 -0.03
C GLY A 57 6.24 1.86 -1.05
N TRP A 58 6.31 0.53 -1.15
CA TRP A 58 5.44 -0.30 -2.01
C TRP A 58 3.95 0.06 -1.93
N LEU A 59 3.38 0.09 -0.72
CA LEU A 59 1.94 0.32 -0.53
C LEU A 59 1.51 1.73 -0.88
N TYR A 60 2.41 2.71 -0.72
CA TYR A 60 2.16 4.08 -1.13
C TYR A 60 2.01 4.16 -2.66
N TRP A 61 2.94 3.58 -3.40
CA TRP A 61 2.90 3.60 -4.86
C TRP A 61 1.76 2.73 -5.43
N LEU A 62 1.48 1.59 -4.79
CA LEU A 62 0.31 0.77 -5.14
C LEU A 62 -0.99 1.56 -4.94
N ALA A 63 -1.08 2.36 -3.87
CA ALA A 63 -2.24 3.21 -3.61
C ALA A 63 -2.40 4.29 -4.67
N ARG A 64 -1.30 4.91 -5.11
CA ARG A 64 -1.32 5.91 -6.19
C ARG A 64 -1.75 5.30 -7.53
N LEU A 65 -1.20 4.13 -7.86
CA LEU A 65 -1.55 3.41 -9.07
C LEU A 65 -3.03 3.03 -9.11
N ALA A 66 -3.56 2.53 -7.99
CA ALA A 66 -4.98 2.19 -7.86
C ALA A 66 -5.87 3.45 -8.00
N ALA A 67 -5.49 4.57 -7.38
CA ALA A 67 -6.25 5.82 -7.45
C ALA A 67 -6.42 6.32 -8.90
N GLN A 68 -5.35 6.23 -9.68
CA GLN A 68 -5.34 6.71 -11.06
C GLN A 68 -6.27 5.91 -11.98
N HIS A 69 -6.43 4.61 -11.74
CA HIS A 69 -7.25 3.74 -12.58
C HIS A 69 -8.77 3.95 -12.41
N ILE A 70 -9.19 4.60 -11.34
CA ILE A 70 -10.61 4.91 -11.08
C ILE A 70 -10.99 6.31 -11.57
N THR A 71 -10.00 7.09 -12.03
CA THR A 71 -10.26 8.33 -12.78
C THR A 71 -11.02 7.98 -14.07
N PRO A 72 -12.05 8.75 -14.50
CA PRO A 72 -12.99 8.34 -15.56
C PRO A 72 -12.40 8.10 -16.96
N ASP A 73 -11.08 8.19 -17.13
CA ASP A 73 -10.44 8.00 -18.43
C ASP A 73 -10.38 6.52 -18.81
N THR A 74 -11.45 6.12 -19.48
CA THR A 74 -11.77 4.74 -19.89
C THR A 74 -10.68 4.00 -20.66
N MET A 75 -9.71 4.70 -21.27
CA MET A 75 -8.60 4.10 -22.03
C MET A 75 -7.56 3.36 -21.17
N ARG A 76 -7.44 3.65 -19.87
CA ARG A 76 -6.40 3.05 -19.00
C ARG A 76 -6.84 1.77 -18.28
N ARG A 77 -8.12 1.38 -18.38
CA ARG A 77 -8.71 0.27 -17.61
C ARG A 77 -8.09 -1.12 -17.84
N GLY A 78 -7.34 -1.30 -18.94
CA GLY A 78 -6.72 -2.59 -19.29
C GLY A 78 -5.29 -2.81 -18.80
N ARG A 79 -4.59 -1.79 -18.26
CA ARG A 79 -3.15 -1.89 -17.93
C ARG A 79 -2.84 -2.02 -16.43
N LEU A 80 -3.86 -2.04 -15.57
CA LEU A 80 -3.65 -2.07 -14.12
C LEU A 80 -2.79 -3.26 -13.69
N THR A 81 -3.12 -4.46 -14.17
CA THR A 81 -2.37 -5.69 -13.83
C THR A 81 -0.91 -5.57 -14.26
N GLU A 82 -0.65 -5.16 -15.50
CA GLU A 82 0.73 -4.98 -16.01
C GLU A 82 1.50 -3.93 -15.22
N GLN A 83 0.88 -2.80 -14.86
CA GLN A 83 1.53 -1.76 -14.06
C GLN A 83 1.75 -2.20 -12.61
N VAL A 84 0.85 -3.01 -12.04
CA VAL A 84 1.04 -3.62 -10.72
C VAL A 84 2.21 -4.60 -10.76
N ASP A 85 2.32 -5.43 -11.81
CA ASP A 85 3.44 -6.36 -11.98
C ASP A 85 4.78 -5.63 -12.16
N GLN A 86 4.80 -4.56 -12.97
CA GLN A 86 5.98 -3.70 -13.15
C GLN A 86 6.39 -3.02 -11.84
N LEU A 87 5.41 -2.52 -11.07
CA LEU A 87 5.66 -1.97 -9.75
C LEU A 87 6.24 -3.07 -8.85
N TRP A 88 5.62 -4.25 -8.81
CA TRP A 88 6.04 -5.34 -7.95
C TRP A 88 7.46 -5.82 -8.26
N ALA A 89 7.84 -5.89 -9.53
CA ALA A 89 9.19 -6.26 -9.95
C ALA A 89 10.29 -5.37 -9.32
N MET A 90 9.96 -4.11 -8.98
CA MET A 90 10.86 -3.18 -8.31
C MET A 90 10.88 -3.32 -6.78
N TRP A 91 9.80 -3.84 -6.18
CA TRP A 91 9.58 -3.87 -4.73
C TRP A 91 9.63 -5.27 -4.11
N GLN A 92 9.67 -6.33 -4.93
CA GLN A 92 9.68 -7.71 -4.51
C GLN A 92 10.83 -8.03 -3.54
N PRO A 93 10.66 -8.99 -2.62
CA PRO A 93 11.73 -9.46 -1.76
C PRO A 93 12.91 -9.92 -2.60
N GLY A 94 14.11 -9.55 -2.20
CA GLY A 94 15.34 -9.97 -2.84
C GLY A 94 16.47 -9.99 -1.83
N PRO A 95 17.65 -10.52 -2.20
CA PRO A 95 18.82 -10.50 -1.33
C PRO A 95 19.13 -9.08 -0.85
N TRP A 96 19.86 -8.94 0.26
CA TRP A 96 20.22 -7.64 0.85
C TRP A 96 20.81 -6.63 -0.17
N TRP A 97 21.54 -7.09 -1.20
CA TRP A 97 22.06 -6.23 -2.26
C TRP A 97 20.96 -5.69 -3.20
N ALA A 98 19.84 -6.39 -3.38
CA ALA A 98 18.69 -5.90 -4.12
C ALA A 98 18.02 -4.72 -3.39
N GLN A 99 18.09 -4.69 -2.05
CA GLN A 99 17.67 -3.56 -1.23
C GLN A 99 18.62 -2.36 -1.38
N TRP A 100 19.93 -2.60 -1.37
CA TRP A 100 20.91 -1.57 -1.69
C TRP A 100 20.70 -0.99 -3.10
N LEU A 101 20.39 -1.84 -4.08
CA LEU A 101 20.02 -1.41 -5.43
C LEU A 101 18.70 -0.61 -5.45
N ARG A 102 17.73 -0.84 -4.56
CA ARG A 102 16.52 0.01 -4.46
C ARG A 102 16.86 1.44 -4.05
N GLY A 103 17.73 1.60 -3.05
CA GLY A 103 18.24 2.91 -2.63
C GLY A 103 19.02 3.62 -3.74
N LEU A 104 19.85 2.87 -4.48
CA LEU A 104 20.63 3.41 -5.61
C LEU A 104 19.80 3.73 -6.85
N ARG A 105 18.76 2.95 -7.14
CA ARG A 105 17.97 3.05 -8.38
C ARG A 105 16.92 4.15 -8.35
N ARG A 106 16.85 4.96 -7.29
CA ARG A 106 15.77 5.94 -7.08
C ARG A 106 14.41 5.28 -7.31
N THR A 107 14.16 4.13 -6.70
CA THR A 107 12.93 3.34 -6.94
C THR A 107 11.66 4.15 -6.76
N SER A 108 11.66 5.12 -5.82
CA SER A 108 10.59 6.10 -5.66
C SER A 108 10.38 6.97 -6.91
N GLN A 109 11.44 7.46 -7.56
CA GLN A 109 11.35 8.24 -8.81
C GLN A 109 10.75 7.40 -9.95
N ARG A 110 11.22 6.17 -10.15
CA ARG A 110 10.65 5.27 -11.18
C ARG A 110 9.20 4.88 -10.89
N SER A 111 8.85 4.72 -9.62
CA SER A 111 7.47 4.47 -9.20
C SER A 111 6.58 5.70 -9.45
N ARG A 112 7.11 6.92 -9.28
CA ARG A 112 6.45 8.17 -9.64
C ARG A 112 6.22 8.28 -11.14
N GLU A 113 7.22 7.93 -11.95
CA GLU A 113 7.10 7.92 -13.42
C GLU A 113 6.06 6.90 -13.91
N LEU A 114 6.07 5.68 -13.34
CA LEU A 114 5.13 4.61 -13.68
C LEU A 114 3.69 4.95 -13.31
N THR A 115 3.49 5.61 -12.16
CA THR A 115 2.18 6.10 -11.76
C THR A 115 1.82 7.33 -12.62
N GLY A 116 2.74 8.20 -12.99
CA GLY A 116 2.42 9.37 -13.81
C GLY A 116 1.49 10.34 -13.07
N LEU A 117 1.75 10.53 -11.77
CA LEU A 117 1.11 11.60 -10.99
C LEU A 117 1.48 12.94 -11.66
N PRO A 118 0.50 13.76 -12.09
CA PRO A 118 0.82 15.10 -12.56
C PRO A 118 1.46 15.89 -11.41
N ASP A 119 2.51 16.66 -11.72
CA ASP A 119 3.23 17.51 -10.76
C ASP A 119 2.32 18.54 -10.07
N GLU A 120 1.14 18.81 -10.65
CA GLU A 120 0.26 19.93 -10.30
C GLU A 120 -1.22 19.52 -10.28
N ALA A 121 -1.61 18.52 -9.49
CA ALA A 121 -3.02 18.42 -9.12
C ALA A 121 -3.26 19.35 -7.90
N PRO A 122 -4.11 20.40 -8.01
CA PRO A 122 -4.43 21.25 -6.87
C PRO A 122 -5.40 20.47 -5.98
N VAL A 123 -4.85 19.58 -5.17
CA VAL A 123 -5.61 18.91 -4.12
C VAL A 123 -5.44 19.79 -2.91
N VAL A 124 -6.54 20.25 -2.32
CA VAL A 124 -6.55 20.68 -0.92
C VAL A 124 -6.14 19.44 -0.13
N GLU A 125 -4.83 19.23 0.00
CA GLU A 125 -4.29 18.09 0.71
C GLU A 125 -4.54 18.34 2.18
N LEU A 126 -5.26 17.42 2.81
CA LEU A 126 -5.28 17.38 4.27
C LEU A 126 -3.82 17.36 4.76
N PRO A 127 -3.43 18.28 5.65
CA PRO A 127 -2.07 18.32 6.16
C PRO A 127 -1.80 17.00 6.88
N GLY A 128 -0.97 16.15 6.30
CA GLY A 128 -0.65 14.85 6.87
C GLY A 128 0.49 14.92 7.89
N VAL A 129 0.55 13.91 8.75
CA VAL A 129 1.60 13.72 9.75
C VAL A 129 2.70 12.76 9.27
N ARG A 130 3.87 12.81 9.90
CA ARG A 130 5.02 11.97 9.53
C ARG A 130 4.95 10.55 10.07
N TYR A 131 4.21 10.34 11.16
CA TYR A 131 4.21 9.10 11.91
C TYR A 131 2.78 8.64 12.13
N LEU A 132 2.57 7.33 12.04
CA LEU A 132 1.31 6.68 12.42
C LEU A 132 1.14 6.70 13.95
N PRO A 133 -0.10 6.63 14.46
CA PRO A 133 -0.38 6.69 15.90
C PRO A 133 -0.01 5.39 16.64
N TRP A 134 0.70 4.45 16.01
CA TRP A 134 1.08 3.17 16.58
C TRP A 134 2.55 3.21 17.02
N PRO A 135 2.84 3.20 18.34
CA PRO A 135 4.20 3.34 18.83
C PRO A 135 5.15 2.26 18.30
N GLY A 136 6.24 2.69 17.68
CA GLY A 136 7.26 1.80 17.11
C GLY A 136 6.81 1.06 15.86
N TRP A 137 5.83 1.61 15.12
CA TRP A 137 5.52 1.15 13.77
C TRP A 137 6.71 1.33 12.82
N PRO A 138 6.97 0.37 11.90
CA PRO A 138 6.32 -0.94 11.81
C PRO A 138 6.87 -1.96 12.82
N GLY A 139 8.18 -2.01 13.07
CA GLY A 139 8.84 -3.15 13.71
C GLY A 139 8.32 -3.59 15.07
N LYS A 140 8.22 -2.68 16.05
CA LYS A 140 7.71 -3.05 17.39
C LYS A 140 6.25 -3.48 17.31
N THR A 141 5.44 -2.79 16.51
CA THR A 141 4.01 -3.09 16.38
C THR A 141 3.80 -4.46 15.73
N LEU A 142 4.50 -4.75 14.64
CA LEU A 142 4.39 -6.05 13.94
C LEU A 142 5.02 -7.20 14.73
N GLY A 143 6.09 -6.95 15.48
CA GLY A 143 6.73 -7.95 16.34
C GLY A 143 5.91 -8.33 17.57
N GLN A 144 5.02 -7.46 18.04
CA GLN A 144 4.15 -7.68 19.19
C GLN A 144 2.68 -7.97 18.81
N ALA A 145 2.40 -8.08 17.52
CA ALA A 145 1.08 -8.36 17.01
C ALA A 145 0.59 -9.75 17.44
N THR A 146 -0.63 -9.81 17.95
CA THR A 146 -1.35 -11.08 18.09
C THR A 146 -2.10 -11.39 16.78
N PRO A 147 -2.47 -12.66 16.53
CA PRO A 147 -3.42 -12.98 15.47
C PRO A 147 -4.72 -12.18 15.59
N GLY A 148 -5.42 -12.00 14.47
CA GLY A 148 -6.68 -11.27 14.42
C GLY A 148 -6.56 -9.74 14.46
N GLN A 149 -5.41 -9.14 14.12
CA GLN A 149 -5.22 -7.68 14.11
C GLN A 149 -5.06 -7.12 12.69
N GLY A 150 -5.61 -5.93 12.45
CA GLY A 150 -5.53 -5.20 11.19
C GLY A 150 -5.16 -3.74 11.40
N TRP A 151 -4.28 -3.22 10.54
CA TRP A 151 -3.80 -1.84 10.53
C TRP A 151 -4.09 -1.25 9.17
N PHE A 152 -4.72 -0.08 9.15
CA PHE A 152 -5.16 0.61 7.95
C PHE A 152 -4.73 2.06 8.02
N TRP A 153 -4.28 2.63 6.92
CA TRP A 153 -3.93 4.05 6.87
C TRP A 153 -4.15 4.65 5.49
N GLN A 154 -4.24 5.98 5.45
CA GLN A 154 -4.29 6.76 4.22
C GLN A 154 -3.12 7.73 4.15
N GLN A 155 -2.70 8.06 2.93
CA GLN A 155 -1.62 9.03 2.68
C GLN A 155 -2.01 10.09 1.65
N ASN A 156 -1.49 11.31 1.83
CA ASN A 156 -1.52 12.39 0.83
C ASN A 156 -0.40 12.20 -0.23
N SER A 157 -0.36 13.02 -1.29
CA SER A 157 0.58 12.87 -2.41
C SER A 157 2.05 13.09 -2.05
N GLU A 158 2.31 13.65 -0.87
CA GLU A 158 3.65 13.73 -0.30
C GLU A 158 4.05 12.48 0.50
N GLY A 159 3.14 11.52 0.67
CA GLY A 159 3.35 10.33 1.50
C GLY A 159 3.13 10.56 2.99
N ARG A 160 2.56 11.70 3.40
CA ARG A 160 2.17 11.96 4.79
C ARG A 160 0.89 11.23 5.15
N TYR A 161 0.79 10.74 6.37
CA TYR A 161 -0.39 10.03 6.87
C TYR A 161 -1.51 11.02 7.19
N VAL A 162 -2.71 10.75 6.70
CA VAL A 162 -3.88 11.64 6.90
C VAL A 162 -4.99 10.98 7.72
N ASP A 163 -5.01 9.65 7.74
CA ASP A 163 -5.96 8.86 8.53
C ASP A 163 -5.35 7.50 8.87
N ALA A 164 -5.76 6.92 10.00
CA ALA A 164 -5.29 5.64 10.48
C ALA A 164 -6.33 4.94 11.34
N LEU A 165 -6.51 3.65 11.12
CA LEU A 165 -7.46 2.80 11.83
C LEU A 165 -6.78 1.48 12.21
N ARG A 166 -7.00 1.03 13.44
CA ARG A 166 -6.60 -0.30 13.90
C ARG A 166 -7.84 -1.09 14.27
N LEU A 167 -7.95 -2.32 13.75
CA LEU A 167 -9.02 -3.26 14.03
C LEU A 167 -8.45 -4.49 14.75
N VAL A 168 -9.26 -5.06 15.63
CA VAL A 168 -8.98 -6.31 16.32
C VAL A 168 -10.23 -7.16 16.16
N GLU A 169 -10.07 -8.35 15.60
CA GLU A 169 -11.13 -9.36 15.50
C GLU A 169 -11.56 -9.74 16.92
N LYS A 170 -12.88 -9.75 17.15
CA LYS A 170 -13.48 -10.06 18.45
C LYS A 170 -13.68 -11.55 18.63
#